data_AF-A0A9P8T906-F1
#
_entry.id   AF-A0A9P8T906-F1
#
_cell.length_a   1.000
_cell.length_b   1.000
_cell.length_c   1.000
_cell.angle_alpha   90.00
_cell.angle_beta   90.00
_cell.angle_gamma   90.00
#
_symmetry.space_group_name_H-M   'P 1'
#
loop_
_entity.id
_entity.type
_entity.pdbx_description
1 polymer ?
#
loop_
_entity_poly.entity_id
_entity_poly.type
_entity_poly.pdbx_seq_one_letter_code
_entity_poly.pdbx_strand_id
1 'polypeptide(L)'
;MSSTDSYGRRTWDEAEYAERARRRQQQTNETADPSAKKNVRKFFESRREQLEKVDKFNSVTFVGSMNFKEASFFCDVCNRRFKDDLKFVEHLNSKEHLVNSGFSHESELQREVTLDQVKERLKQLKAKLDKPQENAPEVDFATGVQQMREKYEQEKQKKKAKKRKRQERQDPDVDEEDAEIKKLMGFGSFKK
;
A
#
# COMPACT_ATOMS: atom_id res chain seq x y z
N MET A 1 -26.03 -6.47 41.15
CA MET A 1 -24.94 -6.82 42.09
C MET A 1 -24.71 -8.31 41.95
N SER A 2 -23.54 -8.74 41.46
CA SER A 2 -23.26 -10.16 41.21
C SER A 2 -23.43 -11.00 42.48
N SER A 3 -24.37 -11.94 42.49
CA SER A 3 -24.50 -12.89 43.59
C SER A 3 -23.33 -13.88 43.58
N THR A 4 -23.03 -14.46 44.74
CA THR A 4 -21.98 -15.48 44.86
C THR A 4 -22.65 -16.84 45.03
N ASP A 5 -22.27 -17.81 44.20
CA ASP A 5 -22.76 -19.20 44.28
C ASP A 5 -22.31 -19.87 45.58
N SER A 6 -22.94 -20.99 45.97
CA SER A 6 -22.60 -21.79 47.16
C SER A 6 -21.12 -22.22 47.23
N TYR A 7 -20.41 -22.18 46.10
CA TYR A 7 -18.98 -22.48 45.98
C TYR A 7 -18.07 -21.23 45.96
N GLY A 8 -18.57 -20.05 46.31
CA GLY A 8 -17.78 -18.82 46.39
C GLY A 8 -17.46 -18.19 45.02
N ARG A 9 -18.06 -18.67 43.93
CA ARG A 9 -17.87 -18.15 42.58
C ARG A 9 -18.85 -17.01 42.30
N ARG A 10 -18.38 -15.90 41.74
CA ARG A 10 -19.26 -14.82 41.28
C ARG A 10 -20.12 -15.32 40.13
N THR A 11 -21.43 -15.23 40.26
CA THR A 11 -22.38 -15.50 39.17
C THR A 11 -22.65 -14.22 38.40
N TRP A 12 -22.91 -14.38 37.11
CA TRP A 12 -23.28 -13.27 36.24
C TRP A 12 -24.69 -12.78 36.62
N ASP A 13 -24.87 -11.46 36.66
CA ASP A 13 -26.17 -10.84 36.93
C ASP A 13 -26.98 -10.77 35.63
N GLU A 14 -27.88 -11.73 35.41
CA GLU A 14 -28.61 -11.88 34.14
C GLU A 14 -29.37 -10.62 33.72
N ALA A 15 -29.91 -9.87 34.69
CA ALA A 15 -30.67 -8.64 34.43
C ALA A 15 -29.76 -7.52 33.89
N GLU A 16 -28.61 -7.30 34.51
CA GLU A 16 -27.63 -6.30 34.08
C GLU A 16 -27.09 -6.63 32.66
N TYR A 17 -26.83 -7.91 32.40
CA TYR A 17 -26.34 -8.35 31.08
C TYR A 17 -27.42 -8.27 30.00
N ALA A 18 -28.67 -8.58 30.33
CA ALA A 18 -29.80 -8.41 29.42
C ALA A 18 -30.02 -6.94 29.05
N GLU A 19 -29.93 -6.03 30.03
CA GLU A 19 -30.07 -4.59 29.80
C GLU A 19 -28.89 -4.03 29.00
N ARG A 20 -27.67 -4.46 29.31
CA ARG A 20 -26.46 -4.12 28.54
C ARG A 20 -26.53 -4.63 27.09
N ALA A 21 -27.11 -5.81 26.87
CA ALA A 21 -27.34 -6.35 25.53
C ALA A 21 -28.38 -5.52 24.75
N ARG A 22 -29.50 -5.16 25.39
CA ARG A 22 -30.51 -4.26 24.80
C ARG A 22 -29.94 -2.89 24.44
N ARG A 23 -29.12 -2.30 25.33
CA ARG A 23 -28.45 -1.02 25.07
C ARG A 23 -27.51 -1.09 23.87
N ARG A 24 -26.74 -2.18 23.72
CA ARG A 24 -25.90 -2.38 22.52
C ARG A 24 -26.75 -2.50 21.26
N GLN A 25 -27.86 -3.25 21.31
CA GLN A 25 -28.77 -3.39 20.16
C GLN A 25 -29.40 -2.06 19.74
N GLN A 26 -29.82 -1.24 20.70
CA GLN A 26 -30.35 0.10 20.43
C GLN A 26 -29.28 0.99 19.80
N GLN A 27 -28.07 1.04 20.35
CA GLN A 27 -26.96 1.82 19.78
C GLN A 27 -26.57 1.36 18.36
N THR A 28 -26.61 0.06 18.08
CA THR A 28 -26.36 -0.45 16.73
C THR A 28 -27.48 -0.10 15.76
N ASN A 29 -28.73 -0.07 16.21
CA ASN A 29 -29.87 0.32 15.38
C ASN A 29 -29.92 1.83 15.13
N GLU A 30 -29.50 2.64 16.11
CA GLU A 30 -29.43 4.11 16.00
C GLU A 30 -28.29 4.57 15.11
N THR A 31 -27.15 3.88 15.13
CA THR A 31 -26.00 4.17 14.25
C THR A 31 -26.11 3.52 12.87
N ALA A 32 -27.00 2.55 12.70
CA ALA A 32 -27.29 1.94 11.40
C ALA A 32 -28.19 2.86 10.57
N ASP A 33 -27.60 3.79 9.83
CA ASP A 33 -28.30 4.57 8.82
C ASP A 33 -29.03 3.64 7.83
N PRO A 34 -30.38 3.63 7.77
CA PRO A 34 -31.12 2.80 6.82
C PRO A 34 -30.94 3.25 5.36
N SER A 35 -30.42 4.47 5.16
CA SER A 35 -30.02 5.02 3.86
C SER A 35 -28.61 4.56 3.43
N ALA A 36 -27.82 3.96 4.33
CA ALA A 36 -26.61 3.23 3.96
C ALA A 36 -26.95 1.89 3.29
N LYS A 37 -27.87 1.90 2.32
CA LYS A 37 -27.86 0.96 1.20
C LYS A 37 -26.50 1.13 0.55
N LYS A 38 -25.58 0.29 1.02
CA LYS A 38 -24.14 0.35 0.79
C LYS A 38 -23.90 0.60 -0.68
N ASN A 39 -23.43 1.81 -0.98
CA ASN A 39 -23.09 2.19 -2.35
C ASN A 39 -22.03 1.21 -2.84
N VAL A 40 -22.43 0.26 -3.68
CA VAL A 40 -21.55 -0.76 -4.27
C VAL A 40 -20.31 -0.10 -4.89
N ARG A 41 -20.46 1.11 -5.45
CA ARG A 41 -19.37 1.95 -5.94
C ARG A 41 -18.34 2.32 -4.87
N LYS A 42 -18.78 2.77 -3.69
CA LYS A 42 -17.90 3.12 -2.57
C LYS A 42 -17.11 1.91 -2.07
N PHE A 43 -17.74 0.73 -2.05
CA PHE A 43 -17.05 -0.52 -1.71
C PHE A 43 -15.93 -0.85 -2.73
N PHE A 44 -16.20 -0.70 -4.03
CA PHE A 44 -15.17 -0.92 -5.05
C PHE A 44 -14.06 0.13 -5.03
N GLU A 45 -14.36 1.38 -4.69
CA GLU A 45 -13.36 2.44 -4.48
C GLU A 45 -12.45 2.13 -3.28
N SER A 46 -13.02 1.84 -2.11
CA SER A 46 -12.24 1.49 -0.92
C SER A 46 -11.38 0.25 -1.13
N ARG A 47 -11.90 -0.73 -1.90
CA ARG A 47 -11.17 -1.94 -2.25
C ARG A 47 -9.98 -1.66 -3.18
N ARG A 48 -10.12 -0.75 -4.15
CA ARG A 48 -9.01 -0.34 -5.02
C ARG A 48 -7.89 0.31 -4.22
N GLU A 49 -8.23 1.22 -3.31
CA GLU A 49 -7.26 1.85 -2.42
C GLU A 49 -6.53 0.83 -1.54
N GLN A 50 -7.24 -0.17 -1.02
CA GLN A 50 -6.62 -1.24 -0.24
C GLN A 50 -5.65 -2.09 -1.07
N LEU A 51 -5.97 -2.40 -2.33
CA LEU A 51 -5.08 -3.13 -3.22
C LEU A 51 -3.85 -2.28 -3.62
N GLU A 52 -4.02 -1.00 -3.91
CA GLU A 52 -2.88 -0.11 -4.17
C GLU A 52 -1.92 0.01 -2.98
N LYS A 53 -2.44 -0.07 -1.74
CA LYS A 53 -1.59 -0.12 -0.55
C LYS A 53 -0.74 -1.39 -0.56
N VAL A 54 -1.33 -2.56 -0.84
CA VAL A 54 -0.61 -3.85 -0.95
C VAL A 54 0.52 -3.76 -1.98
N ASP A 55 0.25 -3.21 -3.17
CA ASP A 55 1.27 -3.06 -4.21
C ASP A 55 2.42 -2.14 -3.79
N LYS A 56 2.10 -1.03 -3.11
CA LYS A 56 3.11 -0.10 -2.57
C LYS A 56 3.96 -0.77 -1.50
N PHE A 57 3.37 -1.56 -0.60
CA PHE A 57 4.10 -2.26 0.45
C PHE A 57 5.10 -3.28 -0.10
N ASN A 58 4.79 -3.97 -1.21
CA ASN A 58 5.73 -4.89 -1.87
C ASN A 58 6.96 -4.19 -2.49
N SER A 59 6.84 -2.91 -2.84
CA SER A 59 7.93 -2.13 -3.44
C SER A 59 8.92 -1.53 -2.42
N VAL A 60 8.53 -1.48 -1.14
CA VAL A 60 9.33 -0.83 -0.10
C VAL A 60 10.21 -1.86 0.60
N THR A 61 11.51 -1.80 0.36
CA THR A 61 12.50 -2.57 1.13
C THR A 61 12.75 -1.87 2.46
N PHE A 62 12.32 -2.48 3.56
CA PHE A 62 12.55 -1.94 4.90
C PHE A 62 14.02 -2.15 5.30
N VAL A 63 14.78 -1.06 5.37
CA VAL A 63 16.12 -1.02 5.99
C VAL A 63 15.92 -0.92 7.50
N GLY A 64 16.37 -1.93 8.24
CA GLY A 64 15.91 -2.21 9.61
C GLY A 64 16.17 -1.14 10.66
N SER A 65 15.27 -1.07 11.66
CA SER A 65 15.56 -1.29 13.09
C SER A 65 14.37 -0.83 13.97
N MET A 66 13.92 -1.72 14.86
CA MET A 66 13.16 -1.49 16.11
C MET A 66 11.62 -1.40 16.13
N ASN A 67 10.91 -1.20 15.03
CA ASN A 67 9.42 -1.32 15.00
C ASN A 67 8.91 -2.44 14.07
N PHE A 68 9.75 -3.43 13.81
CA PHE A 68 9.53 -4.51 12.84
C PHE A 68 8.38 -5.49 13.19
N LYS A 69 7.67 -5.29 14.31
CA LYS A 69 6.65 -6.27 14.76
C LYS A 69 5.33 -6.23 13.98
N GLU A 70 4.95 -5.16 13.30
CA GLU A 70 3.59 -5.11 12.72
C GLU A 70 3.47 -4.31 11.41
N ALA A 71 4.32 -4.57 10.41
CA ALA A 71 3.90 -4.33 9.03
C ALA A 71 2.79 -5.36 8.73
N SER A 72 1.56 -5.03 9.09
CA SER A 72 0.39 -5.89 8.95
C SER A 72 -0.71 -5.14 8.22
N PHE A 73 -1.38 -5.81 7.29
CA PHE A 73 -2.55 -5.28 6.63
C PHE A 73 -3.72 -5.32 7.59
N PHE A 74 -4.36 -4.19 7.80
CA PHE A 74 -5.55 -4.08 8.64
C PHE A 74 -6.80 -3.95 7.78
N CYS A 75 -7.82 -4.73 8.11
CA CYS A 75 -9.14 -4.64 7.51
C CYS A 75 -10.11 -3.93 8.47
N ASP A 76 -10.53 -2.70 8.14
CA ASP A 76 -11.45 -1.90 8.97
C ASP A 76 -12.84 -2.54 9.11
N VAL A 77 -13.27 -3.29 8.10
CA VAL A 77 -14.60 -3.91 8.05
C VAL A 77 -14.70 -5.11 9.00
N CYS A 78 -13.62 -5.87 9.13
CA CYS A 78 -13.59 -7.11 9.91
C CYS A 78 -12.76 -7.00 11.20
N ASN A 79 -12.06 -5.87 11.41
CA ASN A 79 -11.15 -5.64 12.53
C ASN A 79 -10.09 -6.74 12.69
N ARG A 80 -9.55 -7.24 11.58
CA ARG A 80 -8.51 -8.30 11.55
C ARG A 80 -7.21 -7.75 10.96
N ARG A 81 -6.08 -8.19 11.54
CA ARG A 81 -4.72 -7.91 11.04
C ARG A 81 -4.15 -9.14 10.33
N PHE A 82 -3.55 -8.93 9.16
CA PHE A 82 -2.91 -9.95 8.35
C PHE A 82 -1.44 -9.63 8.17
N LYS A 83 -0.58 -10.63 8.34
CA LYS A 83 0.86 -10.47 8.17
C LYS A 83 1.31 -10.63 6.71
N ASP A 84 0.56 -11.43 5.95
CA ASP A 84 0.88 -11.79 4.57
C ASP A 84 -0.14 -11.13 3.62
N ASP A 85 0.35 -10.60 2.50
CA ASP A 85 -0.42 -9.94 1.45
C ASP A 85 -1.47 -10.88 0.84
N LEU A 86 -1.07 -12.12 0.53
CA LEU A 86 -1.95 -13.13 -0.08
C LEU A 86 -3.13 -13.44 0.83
N LYS A 87 -2.90 -13.62 2.13
CA LYS A 87 -3.95 -13.88 3.11
C LYS A 87 -4.89 -12.67 3.25
N PHE A 88 -4.38 -11.46 3.13
CA PHE A 88 -5.20 -10.25 3.13
C PHE A 88 -6.11 -10.18 1.90
N VAL A 89 -5.59 -10.47 0.70
CA VAL A 89 -6.38 -10.49 -0.53
C VAL A 89 -7.43 -11.61 -0.53
N GLU A 90 -7.07 -12.80 -0.04
CA GLU A 90 -8.01 -13.90 0.18
C GLU A 90 -9.12 -13.50 1.16
N HIS A 91 -8.77 -12.80 2.25
CA HIS A 91 -9.76 -12.27 3.18
C HIS A 91 -10.70 -11.26 2.52
N LEU A 92 -10.21 -10.33 1.69
CA LEU A 92 -11.06 -9.40 0.95
C LEU A 92 -12.03 -10.10 -0.01
N ASN A 93 -11.69 -11.29 -0.49
CA ASN A 93 -12.55 -12.14 -1.32
C ASN A 93 -13.48 -13.06 -0.51
N SER A 94 -13.24 -13.22 0.79
CA SER A 94 -14.01 -14.13 1.62
C SER A 94 -15.46 -13.68 1.77
N LYS A 95 -16.38 -14.66 1.86
CA LYS A 95 -17.82 -14.41 2.06
C LYS A 95 -18.09 -13.58 3.31
N GLU A 96 -17.33 -13.81 4.39
CA GLU A 96 -17.43 -13.05 5.64
C GLU A 96 -17.18 -11.56 5.42
N HIS A 97 -16.12 -11.22 4.68
CA HIS A 97 -15.79 -9.82 4.40
C HIS A 97 -16.84 -9.15 3.51
N LEU A 98 -17.29 -9.83 2.46
CA LEU A 98 -18.29 -9.31 1.51
C LEU A 98 -19.65 -9.07 2.19
N VAL A 99 -20.06 -9.96 3.09
CA VAL A 99 -21.31 -9.79 3.86
C VAL A 99 -21.19 -8.61 4.83
N ASN A 100 -20.06 -8.47 5.52
CA ASN A 100 -19.85 -7.34 6.44
C ASN A 100 -19.75 -6.01 5.70
N SER A 101 -19.09 -5.98 4.55
CA SER A 101 -19.08 -4.83 3.64
C SER A 101 -20.44 -4.56 2.99
N GLY A 102 -21.38 -5.50 3.17
CA GLY A 102 -22.78 -5.55 2.71
C GLY A 102 -22.94 -5.53 1.21
N PHE A 103 -22.00 -6.18 0.55
CA PHE A 103 -22.21 -6.72 -0.77
C PHE A 103 -22.99 -8.03 -0.65
N SER A 104 -24.27 -8.01 -1.00
CA SER A 104 -25.05 -9.25 -1.15
C SER A 104 -24.65 -9.93 -2.45
N HIS A 105 -23.70 -10.87 -2.35
CA HIS A 105 -23.15 -11.64 -3.48
C HIS A 105 -24.24 -12.33 -4.34
N GLU A 106 -25.37 -12.67 -3.74
CA GLU A 106 -26.46 -13.39 -4.39
C GLU A 106 -27.25 -12.54 -5.39
N SER A 107 -27.57 -11.28 -5.05
CA SER A 107 -28.39 -10.42 -5.90
C SER A 107 -27.64 -9.79 -7.08
N GLU A 108 -26.30 -9.75 -7.04
CA GLU A 108 -25.49 -9.25 -8.15
C GLU A 108 -25.11 -10.34 -9.14
N LEU A 109 -24.80 -11.56 -8.68
CA LEU A 109 -24.48 -12.69 -9.54
C LEU A 109 -25.70 -13.25 -10.28
N GLN A 110 -26.89 -13.07 -9.73
CA GLN A 110 -28.15 -13.47 -10.36
C GLN A 110 -28.70 -12.43 -11.34
N ARG A 111 -27.99 -11.30 -11.58
CA ARG A 111 -28.41 -10.35 -12.61
C ARG A 111 -28.16 -10.97 -13.98
N GLU A 112 -29.24 -11.27 -14.69
CA GLU A 112 -29.16 -11.71 -16.09
C GLU A 112 -28.47 -10.63 -16.94
N VAL A 113 -27.42 -11.04 -17.65
CA VAL A 113 -26.68 -10.14 -18.55
C VAL A 113 -27.42 -10.07 -19.87
N THR A 114 -27.94 -8.89 -20.21
CA THR A 114 -28.65 -8.65 -21.47
C THR A 114 -27.69 -8.22 -22.58
N LEU A 115 -28.07 -8.46 -23.85
CA LEU A 115 -27.24 -8.08 -25.01
C LEU A 115 -26.94 -6.57 -25.06
N ASP A 116 -27.89 -5.74 -24.62
CA ASP A 116 -27.72 -4.29 -24.64
C ASP A 116 -26.70 -3.82 -23.60
N GLN A 117 -26.67 -4.43 -22.41
CA GLN A 117 -25.63 -4.17 -21.41
C GLN A 117 -24.23 -4.50 -21.93
N VAL A 118 -24.09 -5.59 -22.70
CA VAL A 118 -22.80 -5.97 -23.31
C VAL A 118 -22.37 -4.93 -24.35
N LYS A 119 -23.29 -4.49 -25.22
CA LYS A 119 -23.01 -3.45 -26.22
C LYS A 119 -22.61 -2.14 -25.57
N GLU A 120 -23.30 -1.71 -24.53
CA GLU A 120 -22.94 -0.52 -23.76
C GLU A 120 -21.57 -0.64 -23.10
N ARG A 121 -21.28 -1.80 -22.50
CA ARG A 121 -19.99 -2.05 -21.85
C ARG A 121 -18.84 -2.03 -22.86
N LEU A 122 -19.03 -2.64 -24.03
CA LEU A 122 -18.06 -2.61 -25.13
C LEU A 122 -17.83 -1.19 -25.64
N LYS A 123 -18.88 -0.38 -25.79
CA LYS A 123 -18.74 1.05 -26.14
C LYS A 123 -17.94 1.81 -25.09
N GLN A 124 -18.19 1.57 -23.80
CA GLN A 124 -17.41 2.19 -22.71
C GLN A 124 -15.94 1.75 -22.73
N LEU A 125 -15.65 0.47 -23.02
CA LEU A 125 -14.27 -0.04 -23.10
C LEU A 125 -13.53 0.55 -24.30
N LYS A 126 -14.18 0.62 -25.47
CA LYS A 126 -13.64 1.32 -26.65
C LYS A 126 -13.36 2.78 -26.33
N ALA A 127 -14.32 3.50 -25.76
CA ALA A 127 -14.12 4.89 -25.36
C ALA A 127 -13.01 5.08 -24.30
N LYS A 128 -12.71 4.09 -23.47
CA LYS A 128 -11.56 4.12 -22.54
C LYS A 128 -10.23 3.81 -23.20
N LEU A 129 -10.24 3.05 -24.29
CA LEU A 129 -9.06 2.76 -25.11
C LEU A 129 -8.73 3.94 -26.01
N ASP A 130 -9.76 4.52 -26.63
CA ASP A 130 -9.68 5.65 -27.56
C ASP A 130 -9.41 6.98 -26.85
N LYS A 131 -9.75 7.07 -25.56
CA LYS A 131 -9.19 8.10 -24.69
C LYS A 131 -7.76 7.66 -24.35
N PRO A 132 -6.71 8.22 -24.97
CA PRO A 132 -5.37 8.03 -24.44
C PRO A 132 -5.43 8.44 -22.98
N GLN A 133 -4.87 7.63 -22.07
CA GLN A 133 -4.78 8.08 -20.69
C GLN A 133 -4.05 9.41 -20.72
N GLU A 134 -4.72 10.51 -20.38
CA GLU A 134 -4.15 11.86 -20.40
C GLU A 134 -2.91 11.97 -19.47
N ASN A 135 -2.64 10.94 -18.66
CA ASN A 135 -1.49 10.79 -17.78
C ASN A 135 -0.48 9.70 -18.18
N ALA A 136 -0.73 8.93 -19.25
CA ALA A 136 0.34 8.18 -19.89
C ALA A 136 0.95 9.13 -20.90
N PRO A 137 2.13 9.73 -20.62
CA PRO A 137 2.80 10.48 -21.67
C PRO A 137 2.96 9.51 -22.83
N GLU A 138 2.43 9.88 -23.98
CA GLU A 138 2.78 9.27 -25.26
C GLU A 138 4.25 9.64 -25.48
N VAL A 139 5.13 9.00 -24.71
CA VAL A 139 6.56 9.14 -24.84
C VAL A 139 6.86 8.34 -26.07
N ASP A 140 6.75 8.99 -27.21
CA ASP A 140 7.36 8.56 -28.45
C ASP A 140 8.76 8.06 -28.07
N PHE A 141 9.04 6.77 -28.29
CA PHE A 141 10.19 6.08 -27.66
C PHE A 141 11.50 6.86 -27.84
N ALA A 142 11.61 7.61 -28.93
CA ALA A 142 12.69 8.55 -29.21
C ALA A 142 12.87 9.64 -28.13
N THR A 143 11.78 10.29 -27.71
CA THR A 143 11.79 11.34 -26.68
C THR A 143 12.18 10.79 -25.30
N GLY A 144 11.74 9.57 -24.97
CA GLY A 144 12.11 8.90 -23.72
C GLY A 144 13.60 8.54 -23.66
N VAL A 145 14.15 8.07 -24.78
CA VAL A 145 15.59 7.80 -24.90
C VAL A 145 16.42 9.08 -24.79
N GLN A 146 15.95 10.19 -25.35
CA GLN A 146 16.63 11.50 -25.24
C GLN A 146 16.64 12.00 -23.79
N GLN A 147 15.51 11.99 -23.08
CA GLN A 147 15.43 12.41 -21.68
C GLN A 147 16.31 11.54 -20.76
N MET A 148 16.39 10.23 -21.02
CA MET A 148 17.26 9.33 -20.27
C MET A 148 18.75 9.60 -20.54
N ARG A 149 19.14 9.91 -21.77
CA ARG A 149 20.50 10.33 -22.12
C ARG A 149 20.87 11.66 -21.44
N GLU A 150 19.99 12.65 -21.48
CA GLU A 150 20.22 13.94 -20.83
C GLU A 150 20.39 13.81 -19.31
N LYS A 151 19.54 13.03 -18.65
CA LYS A 151 19.67 12.74 -17.21
C LYS A 151 21.01 12.07 -16.89
N TYR A 152 21.41 11.08 -17.70
CA TYR A 152 22.70 10.39 -17.53
C TYR A 152 23.89 11.35 -17.73
N GLU A 153 23.82 12.23 -18.71
CA GLU A 153 24.85 13.25 -18.95
C GLU A 153 24.92 14.28 -17.81
N GLN A 154 23.78 14.75 -17.31
CA GLN A 154 23.72 15.65 -16.16
C GLN A 154 24.30 14.99 -14.90
N GLU A 155 24.00 13.72 -14.64
CA GLU A 155 24.62 12.98 -13.53
C GLU A 155 26.13 12.82 -13.70
N LYS A 156 26.59 12.51 -14.92
CA LYS A 156 28.02 12.41 -15.24
C LYS A 156 28.73 13.75 -15.04
N GLN A 157 28.10 14.85 -15.43
CA GLN A 157 28.62 16.20 -15.19
C GLN A 157 28.64 16.55 -13.70
N LYS A 158 27.59 16.23 -12.94
CA LYS A 158 27.55 16.42 -11.48
C LYS A 158 28.63 15.60 -10.77
N LYS A 159 28.86 14.34 -11.19
CA LYS A 159 29.95 13.49 -10.68
C LYS A 159 31.33 14.08 -11.00
N LYS A 160 31.55 14.56 -12.23
CA LYS A 160 32.79 15.25 -12.62
C LYS A 160 33.01 16.55 -11.84
N ALA A 161 31.98 17.38 -11.68
CA ALA A 161 32.05 18.62 -10.90
C ALA A 161 32.33 18.34 -9.42
N LYS A 162 31.72 17.31 -8.83
CA LYS A 162 32.01 16.86 -7.46
C LYS A 162 33.45 16.36 -7.32
N LYS A 163 33.98 15.65 -8.32
CA LYS A 163 35.39 15.22 -8.35
C LYS A 163 36.35 16.41 -8.47
N ARG A 164 36.08 17.38 -9.34
CA ARG A 164 36.88 18.61 -9.49
C ARG A 164 36.88 19.45 -8.21
N LYS A 165 35.70 19.68 -7.60
CA LYS A 165 35.59 20.35 -6.30
C LYS A 165 36.29 19.61 -5.16
N ARG A 166 36.47 18.29 -5.26
CA ARG A 166 37.22 17.50 -4.27
C ARG A 166 38.73 17.61 -4.50
N GLN A 167 39.17 17.68 -5.76
CA GLN A 167 40.58 17.94 -6.13
C GLN A 167 41.02 19.37 -5.83
N GLU A 168 40.15 20.37 -6.05
CA GLU A 168 40.46 21.78 -5.77
C GLU A 168 40.46 22.12 -4.27
N ARG A 169 39.87 21.24 -3.44
CA ARG A 169 39.96 21.30 -1.97
C ARG A 169 41.15 20.51 -1.41
N GLN A 170 41.91 19.82 -2.26
CA GLN A 170 43.22 19.30 -1.91
C GLN A 170 44.22 20.36 -2.36
N ASP A 171 44.72 21.15 -1.42
CA ASP A 171 45.77 22.15 -1.66
C ASP A 171 47.02 21.49 -2.27
N PRO A 172 47.73 22.16 -3.21
CA PRO A 172 48.91 21.62 -3.89
C PRO A 172 50.18 21.60 -3.00
N ASP A 173 50.10 22.00 -1.72
CA ASP A 173 51.24 22.06 -0.80
C ASP A 173 51.49 20.73 -0.05
N VAL A 174 50.68 19.69 -0.32
CA VAL A 174 50.75 18.37 0.33
C VAL A 174 51.27 17.27 -0.63
N ASP A 175 51.53 17.61 -1.90
CA ASP A 175 51.87 16.61 -2.93
C ASP A 175 53.28 15.99 -2.77
N GLU A 176 54.22 16.65 -2.08
CA GLU A 176 55.56 16.08 -1.81
C GLU A 176 55.54 15.08 -0.64
N GLU A 177 54.79 15.36 0.43
CA GLU A 177 54.67 14.45 1.58
C GLU A 177 53.75 13.26 1.28
N ASP A 178 52.65 13.47 0.53
CA ASP A 178 51.75 12.39 0.13
C ASP A 178 52.41 11.42 -0.87
N ALA A 179 53.36 11.87 -1.70
CA ALA A 179 54.12 10.99 -2.59
C ALA A 179 55.03 10.03 -1.79
N GLU A 180 55.63 10.51 -0.70
CA GLU A 180 56.47 9.70 0.18
C GLU A 180 55.65 8.78 1.10
N ILE A 181 54.53 9.28 1.66
CA ILE A 181 53.58 8.47 2.45
C ILE A 181 52.92 7.38 1.59
N LYS A 182 52.61 7.66 0.31
CA LYS A 182 52.03 6.67 -0.62
C LYS A 182 53.05 5.61 -1.07
N LYS A 183 54.34 5.95 -1.05
CA LYS A 183 55.46 5.01 -1.22
C LYS A 183 55.71 4.19 0.04
N LEU A 184 55.58 4.79 1.23
CA LEU A 184 55.65 4.14 2.54
C LEU A 184 54.47 3.18 2.79
N MET A 185 53.26 3.54 2.31
CA MET A 185 52.04 2.73 2.37
C MET A 185 51.89 1.75 1.18
N GLY A 186 52.92 1.56 0.36
CA GLY A 186 52.98 0.46 -0.62
C GLY A 186 52.14 0.62 -1.89
N PHE A 187 51.60 1.81 -2.19
CA PHE A 187 50.82 2.07 -3.41
C PHE A 187 51.69 2.35 -4.66
N GLY A 188 53.02 2.23 -4.55
CA GLY A 188 53.99 2.70 -5.53
C GLY A 188 54.49 1.70 -6.59
N SER A 189 54.06 0.43 -6.62
CA SER A 189 54.48 -0.47 -7.70
C SER A 189 53.62 -1.74 -7.83
N PHE A 190 52.59 -1.67 -8.67
CA PHE A 190 52.09 -2.85 -9.40
C PHE A 190 52.31 -2.58 -10.88
N LYS A 191 53.56 -2.72 -11.32
CA LYS A 191 53.88 -2.93 -12.74
C LYS A 191 53.54 -4.37 -13.10
N LYS A 192 52.77 -4.53 -14.17
CA LYS A 192 52.77 -5.74 -15.01
C LYS A 192 53.53 -5.39 -16.28
#